data_AF-A0A445C868-F1
#
_entry.id   AF-A0A445C868-F1
#
_cell.length_a   1.000
_cell.length_b   1.000
_cell.length_c   1.000
_cell.angle_alpha   90.00
_cell.angle_beta   90.00
_cell.angle_gamma   90.00
#
_symmetry.space_group_name_H-M   'P 1'
#
loop_
_entity.id
_entity.type
_entity.pdbx_description
1 polymer ?
#
loop_
_entity_poly.entity_id
_entity_poly.type
_entity_poly.pdbx_seq_one_letter_code
_entity_poly.pdbx_strand_id
1 'polypeptide(L)'
;MRDPNNFTRKHKMCWVGMQMESVRQEASASQVASAATLSVAFMEALSTLFQNFTHDYNSEDASGFFVSLLFGLGPLLGGVILVAFALAFHLQHALLMGTGCGIAFVLGAWRPVQLILSSKLGLIPIMLLLAMGAALVHFTSSSVLKMASKKASGGDLPTLTGFPLSVHTLQSFISCGAVAFHALAEGLALGVAAPKAYGLGRHMVLPVSLHGLPRGAAVASCIFGATDSWHGSLASAAIIGFMGPISAIGAILTGIDYSGLDHIMVLACGGLIPSFGTVVKRALSLDKRKSTCGLILGMGFATLCLTFTRLVCLHTLYCNSAPEAVR
;
A
#
# COMPACT_ATOMS: atom_id res chain seq x y z
N MET A 1 -49.11 8.09 -12.19
CA MET A 1 -48.01 7.10 -12.18
C MET A 1 -46.73 7.82 -11.77
N ARG A 2 -46.24 7.56 -10.56
CA ARG A 2 -44.98 8.13 -10.03
C ARG A 2 -43.87 7.14 -10.40
N ASP A 3 -42.91 7.59 -11.20
CA ASP A 3 -41.77 6.80 -11.67
C ASP A 3 -40.91 6.31 -10.48
N PRO A 4 -40.80 4.99 -10.23
CA PRO A 4 -40.03 4.44 -9.11
C PRO A 4 -38.52 4.72 -9.19
N ASN A 5 -38.00 5.13 -10.35
CA ASN A 5 -36.58 5.46 -10.53
C ASN A 5 -36.19 6.85 -10.01
N ASN A 6 -37.16 7.72 -9.70
CA ASN A 6 -36.86 9.09 -9.25
C ASN A 6 -36.66 9.18 -7.72
N PHE A 7 -37.12 8.18 -6.96
CA PHE A 7 -36.98 8.13 -5.49
C PHE A 7 -35.61 7.61 -5.05
N THR A 8 -35.05 6.63 -5.76
CA THR A 8 -33.72 6.06 -5.50
C THR A 8 -32.58 6.98 -5.90
N ARG A 9 -32.76 7.83 -6.93
CA ARG A 9 -31.75 8.81 -7.36
C ARG A 9 -31.61 9.99 -6.38
N LYS A 10 -32.73 10.48 -5.83
CA LYS A 10 -32.73 11.55 -4.82
C LYS A 10 -32.11 11.10 -3.50
N HIS A 11 -32.35 9.87 -3.05
CA HIS A 11 -31.67 9.34 -1.86
C HIS A 11 -30.16 9.20 -2.09
N LYS A 12 -29.70 8.60 -3.20
CA LYS A 12 -28.24 8.46 -3.47
C LYS A 12 -27.51 9.80 -3.58
N MET A 13 -28.12 10.83 -4.18
CA MET A 13 -27.53 12.18 -4.22
C MET A 13 -27.50 12.86 -2.85
N CYS A 14 -28.49 12.59 -1.99
CA CYS A 14 -28.53 13.13 -0.63
C CYS A 14 -27.42 12.53 0.26
N TRP A 15 -27.04 11.27 0.05
CA TRP A 15 -25.93 10.62 0.78
C TRP A 15 -24.55 11.17 0.38
N VAL A 16 -24.31 11.39 -0.92
CA VAL A 16 -23.05 12.01 -1.40
C VAL A 16 -22.96 13.47 -0.95
N GLY A 17 -24.09 14.20 -0.96
CA GLY A 17 -24.17 15.58 -0.44
C GLY A 17 -23.95 15.67 1.07
N MET A 18 -24.56 14.77 1.87
CA MET A 18 -24.34 14.73 3.33
C MET A 18 -22.91 14.35 3.70
N GLN A 19 -22.25 13.46 2.95
CA GLN A 19 -20.89 13.03 3.24
C GLN A 19 -19.85 14.11 2.90
N MET A 20 -20.13 14.96 1.91
CA MET A 20 -19.27 16.10 1.55
C MET A 20 -19.46 17.28 2.52
N GLU A 21 -20.69 17.50 3.01
CA GLU A 21 -20.97 18.51 4.04
C GLU A 21 -20.48 18.07 5.43
N SER A 22 -20.56 16.77 5.76
CA SER A 22 -20.02 16.25 7.04
C SER A 22 -18.49 16.33 7.11
N VAL A 23 -17.79 16.09 5.99
CA VAL A 23 -16.33 16.28 5.91
C VAL A 23 -15.94 17.77 6.06
N ARG A 24 -16.77 18.69 5.56
CA ARG A 24 -16.56 20.14 5.73
C ARG A 24 -16.91 20.60 7.16
N GLN A 25 -17.85 19.95 7.83
CA GLN A 25 -18.23 20.24 9.22
C GLN A 25 -17.29 19.62 10.26
N GLU A 26 -16.65 18.49 9.97
CA GLU A 26 -15.66 17.86 10.88
C GLU A 26 -14.26 18.46 10.76
N ALA A 27 -13.89 19.04 9.62
CA ALA A 27 -12.58 19.67 9.44
C ALA A 27 -12.59 21.10 9.98
N SER A 28 -11.80 21.37 11.04
CA SER A 28 -11.63 22.74 11.54
C SER A 28 -10.94 23.62 10.48
N ALA A 29 -11.19 24.93 10.51
CA ALA A 29 -10.53 25.88 9.61
C ALA A 29 -8.99 25.77 9.67
N SER A 30 -8.43 25.40 10.83
CA SER A 30 -6.99 25.17 10.99
C SER A 30 -6.51 23.89 10.30
N GLN A 31 -7.30 22.81 10.27
CA GLN A 31 -6.96 21.58 9.53
C GLN A 31 -6.98 21.82 8.03
N VAL A 32 -7.97 22.54 7.52
CA VAL A 32 -8.05 22.91 6.10
C VAL A 32 -6.88 23.81 5.70
N ALA A 33 -6.56 24.82 6.52
CA ALA A 33 -5.42 25.69 6.30
C ALA A 33 -4.08 24.91 6.34
N SER A 34 -3.90 24.01 7.30
CA SER A 34 -2.69 23.16 7.39
C SER A 34 -2.54 22.26 6.17
N ALA A 35 -3.61 21.61 5.71
CA ALA A 35 -3.58 20.79 4.50
C ALA A 35 -3.26 21.62 3.25
N ALA A 36 -3.81 22.84 3.15
CA ALA A 36 -3.49 23.77 2.06
C ALA A 36 -2.01 24.19 2.09
N THR A 37 -1.49 24.61 3.25
CA THR A 37 -0.07 24.98 3.39
C THR A 37 0.86 23.81 3.08
N LEU A 38 0.55 22.61 3.55
CA LEU A 38 1.34 21.42 3.26
C LEU A 38 1.30 21.06 1.77
N SER A 39 0.14 21.22 1.12
CA SER A 39 0.00 21.01 -0.32
C SER A 39 0.81 22.03 -1.13
N VAL A 40 0.79 23.30 -0.74
CA VAL A 40 1.61 24.36 -1.36
C VAL A 40 3.09 24.07 -1.18
N ALA A 41 3.54 23.80 0.05
CA ALA A 41 4.94 23.46 0.33
C ALA A 41 5.39 22.22 -0.44
N PHE A 42 4.54 21.20 -0.55
CA PHE A 42 4.81 20.02 -1.37
C PHE A 42 4.90 20.35 -2.86
N MET A 43 3.98 21.18 -3.39
CA MET A 43 4.03 21.64 -4.78
C MET A 43 5.27 22.49 -5.07
N GLU A 44 5.70 23.36 -4.14
CA GLU A 44 6.93 24.15 -4.27
C GLU A 44 8.18 23.27 -4.20
N ALA A 45 8.24 22.31 -3.27
CA ALA A 45 9.33 21.33 -3.19
C ALA A 45 9.41 20.49 -4.47
N LEU A 46 8.26 20.07 -5.03
CA LEU A 46 8.22 19.39 -6.32
C LEU A 46 8.70 20.31 -7.45
N SER A 47 8.26 21.57 -7.47
CA SER A 47 8.65 22.53 -8.51
C SER A 47 10.15 22.80 -8.51
N THR A 48 10.75 23.05 -7.34
CA THR A 48 12.21 23.26 -7.20
C THR A 48 13.00 22.02 -7.59
N LEU A 49 12.49 20.83 -7.26
CA LEU A 49 13.10 19.56 -7.65
C LEU A 49 13.00 19.31 -9.16
N PHE A 50 11.86 19.62 -9.80
CA PHE A 50 11.73 19.59 -11.27
C PHE A 50 12.62 20.62 -11.98
N GLN A 51 12.78 21.82 -11.42
CA GLN A 51 13.69 22.83 -11.96
C GLN A 51 15.14 22.36 -11.93
N ASN A 52 15.60 21.74 -10.84
CA ASN A 52 16.94 21.15 -10.76
C ASN A 52 17.13 20.01 -11.78
N PHE A 53 16.12 19.16 -12.00
CA PHE A 53 16.20 18.12 -13.03
C PHE A 53 16.28 18.69 -14.46
N THR A 54 15.71 19.87 -14.70
CA THR A 54 15.72 20.48 -16.04
C THR A 54 17.10 21.09 -16.38
N HIS A 55 17.89 21.44 -15.36
CA HIS A 55 19.13 22.19 -15.55
C HIS A 55 20.38 21.30 -15.71
N ASP A 56 20.37 20.07 -15.17
CA ASP A 56 21.53 19.14 -15.17
C ASP A 56 21.21 17.68 -15.53
N TYR A 57 19.94 17.28 -15.72
CA TYR A 57 19.53 15.87 -15.93
C TYR A 57 18.82 15.61 -17.26
N ASN A 58 18.93 14.37 -17.74
CA ASN A 58 18.38 13.94 -19.03
C ASN A 58 16.84 13.85 -18.97
N SER A 59 16.14 14.10 -20.08
CA SER A 59 14.66 14.07 -20.13
C SER A 59 14.03 12.72 -19.68
N GLU A 60 14.84 11.66 -19.69
CA GLU A 60 14.56 10.31 -19.19
C GLU A 60 14.24 10.32 -17.68
N ASP A 61 15.11 10.94 -16.88
CA ASP A 61 15.03 10.93 -15.42
C ASP A 61 13.84 11.76 -14.91
N ALA A 62 13.52 12.86 -15.60
CA ALA A 62 12.32 13.64 -15.33
C ALA A 62 11.04 12.83 -15.58
N SER A 63 11.03 12.01 -16.64
CA SER A 63 9.89 11.12 -16.93
C SER A 63 9.78 9.98 -15.91
N GLY A 64 10.91 9.42 -15.48
CA GLY A 64 10.97 8.40 -14.44
C GLY A 64 10.51 8.91 -13.08
N PHE A 65 10.85 10.15 -12.74
CA PHE A 65 10.37 10.83 -11.55
C PHE A 65 8.84 10.98 -11.54
N PHE A 66 8.24 11.40 -12.66
CA PHE A 66 6.78 11.55 -12.76
C PHE A 66 6.06 10.20 -12.61
N VAL A 67 6.57 9.15 -13.24
CA VAL A 67 6.06 7.78 -13.09
C VAL A 67 6.15 7.31 -11.63
N SER A 68 7.24 7.66 -10.94
CA SER A 68 7.46 7.35 -9.53
C SER A 68 6.40 8.00 -8.63
N LEU A 69 6.01 9.25 -8.89
CA LEU A 69 4.92 9.92 -8.16
C LEU A 69 3.57 9.24 -8.38
N LEU A 70 3.26 8.85 -9.63
CA LEU A 70 2.02 8.14 -9.97
C LEU A 70 1.90 6.79 -9.27
N PHE A 71 3.03 6.13 -9.02
CA PHE A 71 3.09 4.89 -8.25
C PHE A 71 2.58 5.04 -6.82
N GLY A 72 2.70 6.24 -6.24
CA GLY A 72 2.14 6.54 -4.93
C GLY A 72 0.64 6.81 -4.90
N LEU A 73 0.02 7.11 -6.05
CA LEU A 73 -1.41 7.40 -6.13
C LEU A 73 -2.27 6.13 -5.93
N GLY A 74 -1.78 4.99 -6.41
CA GLY A 74 -2.46 3.70 -6.30
C GLY A 74 -2.80 3.32 -4.84
N PRO A 75 -1.83 3.27 -3.91
CA PRO A 75 -2.13 2.98 -2.51
C PRO A 75 -3.07 4.00 -1.86
N LEU A 76 -2.94 5.28 -2.17
CA LEU A 76 -3.87 6.30 -1.65
C LEU A 76 -5.31 6.01 -2.09
N LEU A 77 -5.53 5.79 -3.39
CA LEU A 77 -6.85 5.47 -3.94
C LEU A 77 -7.39 4.15 -3.38
N GLY A 78 -6.54 3.14 -3.20
CA GLY A 78 -6.92 1.86 -2.63
C GLY A 78 -7.43 1.98 -1.20
N GLY A 79 -6.76 2.81 -0.39
CA GLY A 79 -7.20 3.13 0.96
C GLY A 79 -8.53 3.88 0.98
N VAL A 80 -8.68 4.91 0.14
CA VAL A 80 -9.93 5.70 0.02
C VAL A 80 -11.10 4.82 -0.39
N ILE A 81 -10.94 4.00 -1.44
CA ILE A 81 -11.98 3.09 -1.91
C ILE A 81 -12.37 2.13 -0.79
N LEU A 82 -11.40 1.47 -0.15
CA LEU A 82 -11.71 0.50 0.88
C LEU A 82 -12.41 1.15 2.10
N VAL A 83 -11.95 2.30 2.57
CA VAL A 83 -12.60 3.02 3.69
C VAL A 83 -14.03 3.44 3.30
N ALA A 84 -14.23 3.95 2.08
CA ALA A 84 -15.56 4.32 1.60
C ALA A 84 -16.52 3.11 1.58
N PHE A 85 -16.07 1.96 1.08
CA PHE A 85 -16.85 0.71 1.12
C PHE A 85 -17.09 0.24 2.55
N ALA A 86 -16.08 0.30 3.42
CA ALA A 86 -16.20 -0.11 4.81
C ALA A 86 -17.26 0.70 5.57
N LEU A 87 -17.29 2.02 5.37
CA LEU A 87 -18.29 2.91 5.95
C LEU A 87 -19.67 2.71 5.33
N ALA A 88 -19.76 2.64 3.99
CA ALA A 88 -21.04 2.52 3.30
C ALA A 88 -21.79 1.21 3.60
N PHE A 89 -21.05 0.13 3.84
CA PHE A 89 -21.62 -1.20 4.11
C PHE A 89 -21.50 -1.64 5.57
N HIS A 90 -21.02 -0.77 6.47
CA HIS A 90 -20.75 -1.09 7.88
C HIS A 90 -20.00 -2.43 8.04
N LEU A 91 -18.90 -2.56 7.29
CA LEU A 91 -18.14 -3.80 7.25
C LEU A 91 -17.54 -4.10 8.63
N GLN A 92 -17.69 -5.35 9.08
CA GLN A 92 -17.21 -5.75 10.39
C GLN A 92 -15.69 -5.90 10.45
N HIS A 93 -15.10 -5.65 11.62
CA HIS A 93 -13.66 -5.75 11.86
C HIS A 93 -13.04 -7.07 11.38
N ALA A 94 -13.71 -8.21 11.62
CA ALA A 94 -13.21 -9.52 11.20
C ALA A 94 -13.13 -9.67 9.67
N LEU A 95 -14.07 -9.06 8.93
CA LEU A 95 -14.07 -9.08 7.47
C LEU A 95 -12.98 -8.17 6.91
N LEU A 96 -12.80 -6.98 7.48
CA LEU A 96 -11.74 -6.04 7.07
C LEU A 96 -10.35 -6.64 7.32
N MET A 97 -10.10 -7.19 8.51
CA MET A 97 -8.83 -7.86 8.83
C MET A 97 -8.58 -9.04 7.88
N GLY A 98 -9.60 -9.87 7.62
CA GLY A 98 -9.51 -10.96 6.63
C GLY A 98 -9.15 -10.45 5.23
N THR A 99 -9.79 -9.35 4.80
CA THR A 99 -9.53 -8.71 3.50
C THR A 99 -8.08 -8.26 3.38
N GLY A 100 -7.53 -7.57 4.38
CA GLY A 100 -6.13 -7.15 4.40
C GLY A 100 -5.17 -8.32 4.31
N CYS A 101 -5.45 -9.41 5.05
CA CYS A 101 -4.66 -10.64 4.99
C CYS A 101 -4.69 -11.31 3.62
N GLY A 102 -5.87 -11.41 3.00
CA GLY A 102 -6.00 -12.00 1.65
C GLY A 102 -5.22 -11.21 0.61
N ILE A 103 -5.25 -9.88 0.70
CA ILE A 103 -4.46 -9.02 -0.19
C ILE A 103 -2.96 -9.22 0.06
N ALA A 104 -2.52 -9.17 1.32
CA ALA A 104 -1.10 -9.31 1.67
C ALA A 104 -0.53 -10.68 1.26
N PHE A 105 -1.33 -11.74 1.35
CA PHE A 105 -0.97 -13.07 0.85
C PHE A 105 -0.69 -13.04 -0.65
N VAL A 106 -1.57 -12.42 -1.44
CA VAL A 106 -1.36 -12.30 -2.90
C VAL A 106 -0.14 -11.45 -3.20
N LEU A 107 0.05 -10.32 -2.53
CA LEU A 107 1.24 -9.47 -2.71
C LEU A 107 2.53 -10.24 -2.42
N GLY A 108 2.59 -10.98 -1.30
CA GLY A 108 3.74 -11.78 -0.93
C GLY A 108 3.99 -13.00 -1.83
N ALA A 109 2.96 -13.52 -2.51
CA ALA A 109 3.11 -14.68 -3.40
C ALA A 109 3.38 -14.29 -4.86
N TRP A 110 2.84 -13.17 -5.34
CA TRP A 110 2.78 -12.84 -6.76
C TRP A 110 4.16 -12.77 -7.42
N ARG A 111 5.07 -11.97 -6.86
CA ARG A 111 6.40 -11.78 -7.44
C ARG A 111 7.29 -13.04 -7.32
N PRO A 112 7.38 -13.74 -6.18
CA PRO A 112 8.10 -15.01 -6.10
C PRO A 112 7.60 -16.05 -7.11
N VAL A 113 6.28 -16.19 -7.26
CA VAL A 113 5.69 -17.11 -8.26
C VAL A 113 6.07 -16.68 -9.67
N GLN A 114 6.02 -15.39 -9.98
CA GLN A 114 6.46 -14.88 -11.29
C GLN A 114 7.93 -15.22 -11.57
N LEU A 115 8.84 -15.04 -10.59
CA LEU A 115 10.27 -15.33 -10.77
C LEU A 115 10.56 -16.82 -10.97
N ILE A 116 9.81 -17.71 -10.30
CA ILE A 116 9.89 -19.16 -10.53
C ILE A 116 9.43 -19.50 -11.95
N LEU A 117 8.28 -18.99 -12.38
CA LEU A 117 7.71 -19.28 -13.69
C LEU A 117 8.55 -18.73 -14.84
N SER A 118 9.24 -17.60 -14.62
CA SER A 118 10.20 -17.02 -15.56
C SER A 118 11.60 -17.66 -15.52
N SER A 119 11.85 -18.61 -14.60
CA SER A 119 13.18 -19.22 -14.37
C SER A 119 14.30 -18.20 -14.08
N LYS A 120 13.96 -17.01 -13.58
CA LYS A 120 14.93 -15.95 -13.27
C LYS A 120 15.70 -16.20 -11.97
N LEU A 121 15.00 -16.75 -10.98
CA LEU A 121 15.59 -17.12 -9.70
C LEU A 121 15.20 -18.56 -9.37
N GLY A 122 16.17 -19.36 -8.93
CA GLY A 122 15.93 -20.75 -8.56
C GLY A 122 14.99 -20.87 -7.35
N LEU A 123 14.29 -22.00 -7.26
CA LEU A 123 13.37 -22.29 -6.14
C LEU A 123 14.08 -22.22 -4.77
N ILE A 124 15.31 -22.74 -4.68
CA ILE A 124 16.08 -22.76 -3.42
C ILE A 124 16.39 -21.33 -2.91
N PRO A 125 17.02 -20.44 -3.71
CA PRO A 125 17.20 -19.04 -3.32
C PRO A 125 15.91 -18.34 -2.89
N ILE A 126 14.81 -18.55 -3.63
CA ILE A 126 13.51 -17.96 -3.32
C ILE A 126 13.03 -18.42 -1.94
N MET A 127 13.04 -19.72 -1.67
CA MET A 127 12.60 -20.27 -0.39
C MET A 127 13.45 -19.76 0.78
N LEU A 128 14.77 -19.65 0.58
CA LEU A 128 15.68 -19.10 1.60
C LEU A 128 15.41 -17.62 1.88
N LEU A 129 15.22 -16.81 0.84
CA LEU A 129 14.91 -15.38 0.98
C LEU A 129 13.53 -15.16 1.63
N LEU A 130 12.51 -15.92 1.23
CA LEU A 130 11.19 -15.87 1.87
C LEU A 130 11.27 -16.24 3.35
N ALA A 131 11.99 -17.33 3.67
CA ALA A 131 12.18 -17.77 5.05
C ALA A 131 12.96 -16.74 5.88
N MET A 132 14.01 -16.15 5.31
CA MET A 132 14.80 -15.10 5.96
C MET A 132 13.96 -13.85 6.22
N GLY A 133 13.17 -13.39 5.23
CA GLY A 133 12.28 -12.24 5.39
C GLY A 133 11.21 -12.50 6.44
N ALA A 134 10.63 -13.70 6.44
CA ALA A 134 9.67 -14.11 7.44
C ALA A 134 10.29 -14.16 8.85
N ALA A 135 11.49 -14.73 8.99
CA ALA A 135 12.20 -14.82 10.26
C ALA A 135 12.55 -13.43 10.82
N LEU A 136 13.06 -12.53 9.97
CA LEU A 136 13.39 -11.16 10.35
C LEU A 136 12.17 -10.43 10.89
N VAL A 137 11.06 -10.42 10.15
CA VAL A 137 9.85 -9.73 10.58
C VAL A 137 9.23 -10.39 11.80
N HIS A 138 9.22 -11.72 11.89
CA HIS A 138 8.74 -12.40 13.08
C HIS A 138 9.58 -12.06 14.32
N PHE A 139 10.90 -12.03 14.19
CA PHE A 139 11.82 -11.69 15.29
C PHE A 139 11.63 -10.24 15.74
N THR A 140 11.59 -9.28 14.82
CA THR A 140 11.36 -7.86 15.15
C THR A 140 9.98 -7.66 15.77
N SER A 141 8.94 -8.24 15.19
CA SER A 141 7.56 -8.15 15.70
C SER A 141 7.44 -8.71 17.11
N SER A 142 7.97 -9.92 17.33
CA SER A 142 7.91 -10.57 18.64
C SER A 142 8.67 -9.80 19.71
N SER A 143 9.82 -9.20 19.36
CA SER A 143 10.62 -8.38 20.27
C SER A 143 9.88 -7.10 20.65
N VAL A 144 9.31 -6.39 19.68
CA VAL A 144 8.53 -5.16 19.91
C VAL A 144 7.29 -5.45 20.76
N LEU A 145 6.54 -6.52 20.46
CA LEU A 145 5.36 -6.90 21.23
C LEU A 145 5.70 -7.33 22.67
N LYS A 146 6.81 -8.06 22.87
CA LYS A 146 7.31 -8.43 24.21
C LYS A 146 7.71 -7.20 25.02
N MET A 147 8.42 -6.25 24.41
CA MET A 147 8.80 -4.99 25.05
C MET A 147 7.58 -4.17 25.44
N ALA A 148 6.59 -4.03 24.55
CA ALA A 148 5.35 -3.33 24.82
C ALA A 148 4.57 -3.98 25.98
N SER A 149 4.48 -5.31 26.00
CA SER A 149 3.77 -6.07 27.05
C SER A 149 4.46 -5.95 28.42
N LYS A 150 5.80 -6.03 28.47
CA LYS A 150 6.58 -5.87 29.71
C LYS A 150 6.42 -4.46 30.30
N LYS A 151 6.37 -3.46 29.43
CA LYS A 151 6.23 -2.04 29.80
C LYS A 151 4.82 -1.69 30.30
N ALA A 152 3.79 -2.31 29.73
CA ALA A 152 2.42 -2.22 30.25
C ALA A 152 2.25 -2.87 31.64
N SER A 153 3.05 -3.90 31.96
CA SER A 153 3.05 -4.59 33.26
C SER A 153 3.89 -3.91 34.35
N GLY A 154 4.74 -2.93 33.99
CA GLY A 154 5.76 -2.35 34.88
C GLY A 154 5.40 -1.02 35.53
N GLY A 155 4.18 -0.50 35.37
CA GLY A 155 3.74 0.77 35.98
C GLY A 155 4.35 2.05 35.37
N ASP A 156 5.53 1.99 34.76
CA ASP A 156 6.20 3.15 34.19
C ASP A 156 6.02 3.25 32.67
N LEU A 157 4.97 3.97 32.27
CA LEU A 157 4.76 4.42 30.90
C LEU A 157 5.60 5.70 30.69
N PRO A 158 6.64 5.74 29.83
CA PRO A 158 7.22 7.00 29.39
C PRO A 158 6.22 7.64 28.43
N THR A 159 5.62 8.69 28.97
CA THR A 159 4.99 9.85 28.38
C THR A 159 5.85 10.52 27.30
N LEU A 160 6.11 9.82 26.19
CA LEU A 160 6.60 10.47 24.97
C LEU A 160 5.54 10.56 23.85
N THR A 161 4.42 9.84 23.95
CA THR A 161 3.26 10.00 23.03
C THR A 161 1.86 9.81 23.63
N GLY A 162 1.68 9.58 24.93
CA GLY A 162 0.39 9.73 25.61
C GLY A 162 -0.79 8.80 25.23
N PHE A 163 -0.64 7.85 24.29
CA PHE A 163 -1.73 6.94 23.90
C PHE A 163 -1.46 5.49 24.31
N PRO A 164 -2.33 4.86 25.12
CA PRO A 164 -2.24 3.42 25.40
C PRO A 164 -2.62 2.65 24.12
N LEU A 165 -1.61 2.26 23.33
CA LEU A 165 -1.82 1.44 22.14
C LEU A 165 -2.06 -0.02 22.54
N SER A 166 -3.17 -0.60 22.08
CA SER A 166 -3.42 -2.03 22.26
C SER A 166 -2.37 -2.85 21.50
N VAL A 167 -2.05 -4.04 22.00
CA VAL A 167 -1.16 -5.02 21.32
C VAL A 167 -1.59 -5.26 19.87
N HIS A 168 -2.90 -5.19 19.61
CA HIS A 168 -3.51 -5.43 18.31
C HIS A 168 -3.35 -4.26 17.35
N THR A 169 -3.45 -3.05 17.87
CA THR A 169 -3.14 -1.83 17.13
C THR A 169 -1.66 -1.82 16.73
N LEU A 170 -0.77 -2.16 17.67
CA LEU A 170 0.66 -2.26 17.42
C LEU A 170 1.00 -3.32 16.37
N GLN A 171 0.39 -4.51 16.46
CA GLN A 171 0.54 -5.57 15.46
C GLN A 171 0.07 -5.14 14.05
N SER A 172 -0.99 -4.33 13.98
CA SER A 172 -1.50 -3.80 12.72
C SER A 172 -0.55 -2.76 12.12
N PHE A 173 0.05 -1.89 12.93
CA PHE A 173 1.11 -0.98 12.50
C PHE A 173 2.38 -1.71 12.03
N ILE A 174 2.79 -2.78 12.74
CA ILE A 174 3.90 -3.63 12.31
C ILE A 174 3.60 -4.27 10.95
N SER A 175 2.37 -4.75 10.75
CA SER A 175 1.94 -5.32 9.46
C SER A 175 1.93 -4.28 8.34
N CYS A 176 1.54 -3.03 8.65
CA CYS A 176 1.67 -1.91 7.72
C CYS A 176 3.14 -1.60 7.39
N GLY A 177 4.04 -1.71 8.37
CA GLY A 177 5.48 -1.60 8.15
C GLY A 177 6.02 -2.66 7.19
N ALA A 178 5.53 -3.90 7.25
CA ALA A 178 5.89 -4.93 6.27
C ALA A 178 5.38 -4.59 4.85
N VAL A 179 4.17 -4.04 4.72
CA VAL A 179 3.65 -3.53 3.43
C VAL A 179 4.47 -2.33 2.94
N ALA A 180 4.92 -1.45 3.85
CA ALA A 180 5.79 -0.33 3.54
C ALA A 180 7.13 -0.81 2.96
N PHE A 181 7.75 -1.80 3.60
CA PHE A 181 9.00 -2.38 3.13
C PHE A 181 8.84 -3.07 1.77
N HIS A 182 7.72 -3.77 1.54
CA HIS A 182 7.37 -4.29 0.22
C HIS A 182 7.25 -3.16 -0.82
N ALA A 183 6.46 -2.12 -0.54
CA ALA A 183 6.29 -0.98 -1.44
C ALA A 183 7.61 -0.24 -1.74
N LEU A 184 8.50 -0.16 -0.75
CA LEU A 184 9.84 0.38 -0.87
C LEU A 184 10.69 -0.45 -1.84
N ALA A 185 10.71 -1.78 -1.68
CA ALA A 185 11.43 -2.69 -2.58
C ALA A 185 10.91 -2.61 -4.02
N GLU A 186 9.59 -2.52 -4.22
CA GLU A 186 9.02 -2.29 -5.55
C GLU A 186 9.41 -0.94 -6.14
N GLY A 187 9.42 0.11 -5.31
CA GLY A 187 9.81 1.45 -5.74
C GLY A 187 11.27 1.52 -6.17
N LEU A 188 12.19 0.79 -5.49
CA LEU A 188 13.59 0.67 -5.95
C LEU A 188 13.64 0.07 -7.36
N ALA A 189 12.94 -1.05 -7.58
CA ALA A 189 12.89 -1.70 -8.88
C ALA A 189 12.23 -0.81 -9.95
N LEU A 190 11.23 0.00 -9.58
CA LEU A 190 10.60 0.97 -10.47
C LEU A 190 11.56 2.12 -10.81
N GLY A 191 12.30 2.67 -9.85
CA GLY A 191 13.24 3.76 -10.06
C GLY A 191 14.35 3.40 -11.04
N VAL A 192 14.79 2.13 -11.06
CA VAL A 192 15.75 1.63 -12.07
C VAL A 192 15.08 1.37 -13.43
N ALA A 193 13.78 1.06 -13.46
CA ALA A 193 13.01 0.80 -14.69
C ALA A 193 12.61 2.08 -15.41
N ALA A 194 12.16 3.06 -14.64
CA ALA A 194 11.38 4.17 -15.14
C ALA A 194 12.16 5.08 -16.11
N PRO A 195 13.45 5.40 -15.86
CA PRO A 195 14.27 6.14 -16.83
C PRO A 195 14.43 5.39 -18.16
N LYS A 196 14.48 4.05 -18.14
CA LYS A 196 14.61 3.21 -19.34
C LYS A 196 13.32 3.09 -20.15
N ALA A 197 12.18 3.52 -19.60
CA ALA A 197 10.86 3.42 -20.23
C ALA A 197 10.45 4.75 -20.91
N TYR A 198 11.17 5.12 -21.98
CA TYR A 198 10.97 6.35 -22.75
C TYR A 198 9.50 6.59 -23.19
N GLY A 199 9.03 7.83 -23.04
CA GLY A 199 7.81 8.35 -23.71
C GLY A 199 6.47 7.78 -23.22
N LEU A 200 6.45 6.99 -22.15
CA LEU A 200 5.31 6.17 -21.75
C LEU A 200 4.46 6.72 -20.60
N GLY A 201 4.87 7.83 -19.97
CA GLY A 201 4.30 8.33 -18.71
C GLY A 201 2.76 8.42 -18.66
N ARG A 202 2.09 8.67 -19.80
CA ARG A 202 0.62 8.71 -19.88
C ARG A 202 -0.06 7.33 -19.86
N HIS A 203 0.56 6.31 -20.43
CA HIS A 203 0.04 4.94 -20.45
C HIS A 203 0.41 4.15 -19.18
N MET A 204 1.32 4.70 -18.39
CA MET A 204 1.80 4.15 -17.13
C MET A 204 0.83 4.33 -15.97
N VAL A 205 0.06 5.42 -15.95
CA VAL A 205 -0.81 5.81 -14.82
C VAL A 205 -1.75 4.69 -14.40
N LEU A 206 -2.46 4.09 -15.37
CA LEU A 206 -3.49 3.09 -15.12
C LEU A 206 -2.91 1.79 -14.53
N PRO A 207 -1.94 1.10 -15.18
CA PRO A 207 -1.37 -0.12 -14.63
C PRO A 207 -0.64 0.11 -13.30
N VAL A 208 0.08 1.23 -13.18
CA VAL A 208 0.78 1.60 -11.94
C VAL A 208 -0.20 1.84 -10.78
N SER A 209 -1.30 2.55 -11.04
CA SER A 209 -2.33 2.78 -10.02
C SER A 209 -3.02 1.48 -9.63
N LEU A 210 -3.40 0.64 -10.61
CA LEU A 210 -4.03 -0.67 -10.36
C LEU A 210 -3.13 -1.60 -9.54
N HIS A 211 -1.82 -1.58 -9.77
CA HIS A 211 -0.83 -2.33 -8.98
C HIS A 211 -0.74 -1.81 -7.53
N GLY A 212 -0.90 -0.51 -7.34
CA GLY A 212 -0.87 0.15 -6.03
C GLY A 212 -2.14 -0.01 -5.20
N LEU A 213 -3.30 -0.16 -5.83
CA LEU A 213 -4.60 -0.27 -5.15
C LEU A 213 -4.63 -1.34 -4.04
N PRO A 214 -4.16 -2.59 -4.26
CA PRO A 214 -4.15 -3.62 -3.22
C PRO A 214 -3.34 -3.21 -1.98
N ARG A 215 -2.18 -2.56 -2.15
CA ARG A 215 -1.32 -2.16 -1.02
C ARG A 215 -2.03 -1.18 -0.08
N GLY A 216 -2.67 -0.18 -0.67
CA GLY A 216 -3.50 0.78 0.06
C GLY A 216 -4.67 0.14 0.79
N ALA A 217 -5.40 -0.71 0.09
CA ALA A 217 -6.54 -1.45 0.64
C ALA A 217 -6.11 -2.40 1.78
N ALA A 218 -4.95 -3.06 1.66
CA ALA A 218 -4.43 -3.95 2.70
C ALA A 218 -4.13 -3.20 4.01
N VAL A 219 -3.44 -2.07 3.91
CA VAL A 219 -3.09 -1.24 5.06
C VAL A 219 -4.33 -0.58 5.67
N ALA A 220 -5.18 0.01 4.85
CA ALA A 220 -6.41 0.64 5.33
C ALA A 220 -7.35 -0.38 6.01
N SER A 221 -7.48 -1.58 5.47
CA SER A 221 -8.34 -2.62 6.06
C SER A 221 -7.78 -3.16 7.38
N CYS A 222 -6.46 -3.28 7.48
CA CYS A 222 -5.79 -3.71 8.70
C CYS A 222 -5.92 -2.65 9.81
N ILE A 223 -5.64 -1.38 9.51
CA ILE A 223 -5.76 -0.30 10.50
C ILE A 223 -7.22 -0.05 10.87
N PHE A 224 -8.14 0.01 9.91
CA PHE A 224 -9.55 0.24 10.21
C PHE A 224 -10.12 -0.92 11.02
N GLY A 225 -9.81 -2.16 10.61
CA GLY A 225 -10.21 -3.37 11.32
C GLY A 225 -9.68 -3.44 12.76
N ALA A 226 -8.53 -2.82 13.06
CA ALA A 226 -7.92 -2.87 14.38
C ALA A 226 -8.19 -1.65 15.28
N THR A 227 -8.51 -0.50 14.70
CA THR A 227 -8.61 0.78 15.43
C THR A 227 -9.97 1.46 15.31
N ASP A 228 -10.82 1.01 14.39
CA ASP A 228 -12.07 1.68 14.01
C ASP A 228 -11.89 3.14 13.53
N SER A 229 -10.66 3.56 13.23
CA SER A 229 -10.35 4.91 12.78
C SER A 229 -10.18 4.98 11.27
N TRP A 230 -11.14 5.59 10.59
CA TRP A 230 -11.05 5.86 9.16
C TRP A 230 -9.92 6.85 8.84
N HIS A 231 -9.71 7.86 9.69
CA HIS A 231 -8.59 8.81 9.57
C HIS A 231 -7.24 8.11 9.65
N GLY A 232 -7.02 7.26 10.65
CA GLY A 232 -5.78 6.51 10.80
C GLY A 232 -5.52 5.58 9.61
N SER A 233 -6.58 5.04 9.03
CA SER A 233 -6.53 4.16 7.86
C SER A 233 -6.12 4.92 6.59
N LEU A 234 -6.72 6.09 6.35
CA LEU A 234 -6.34 6.95 5.23
C LEU A 234 -4.94 7.53 5.39
N ALA A 235 -4.56 7.96 6.59
CA ALA A 235 -3.21 8.44 6.87
C ALA A 235 -2.16 7.34 6.61
N SER A 236 -2.44 6.11 7.05
CA SER A 236 -1.56 4.97 6.81
C SER A 236 -1.48 4.64 5.32
N ALA A 237 -2.60 4.66 4.59
CA ALA A 237 -2.60 4.45 3.14
C ALA A 237 -1.81 5.54 2.38
N ALA A 238 -1.89 6.80 2.82
CA ALA A 238 -1.11 7.89 2.27
C ALA A 238 0.40 7.70 2.51
N ILE A 239 0.81 7.32 3.73
CA ILE A 239 2.22 7.03 4.05
C ILE A 239 2.76 5.91 3.15
N ILE A 240 1.98 4.82 2.97
CA ILE A 240 2.35 3.73 2.06
C ILE A 240 2.43 4.20 0.61
N GLY A 241 1.56 5.12 0.21
CA GLY A 241 1.62 5.81 -1.07
C GLY A 241 2.96 6.51 -1.29
N PHE A 242 3.60 7.07 -0.26
CA PHE A 242 4.90 7.72 -0.40
C PHE A 242 6.10 6.76 -0.43
N MET A 243 5.98 5.54 0.11
CA MET A 243 7.13 4.61 0.20
C MET A 243 7.73 4.25 -1.15
N GLY A 244 6.88 4.00 -2.15
CA GLY A 244 7.31 3.67 -3.51
C GLY A 244 8.00 4.85 -4.23
N PRO A 245 7.36 6.05 -4.30
CA PRO A 245 8.00 7.24 -4.84
C PRO A 245 9.34 7.57 -4.16
N ILE A 246 9.40 7.56 -2.82
CA ILE A 246 10.64 7.90 -2.08
C ILE A 246 11.79 6.97 -2.49
N SER A 247 11.54 5.66 -2.57
CA SER A 247 12.59 4.72 -2.94
C SER A 247 12.93 4.73 -4.43
N ALA A 248 11.94 4.98 -5.30
CA ALA A 248 12.19 5.14 -6.72
C ALA A 248 13.04 6.39 -7.02
N ILE A 249 12.73 7.52 -6.39
CA ILE A 249 13.53 8.75 -6.47
C ILE A 249 14.93 8.50 -5.92
N GLY A 250 15.03 7.82 -4.76
CA GLY A 250 16.32 7.41 -4.20
C GLY A 250 17.15 6.57 -5.17
N ALA A 251 16.53 5.60 -5.85
CA ALA A 251 17.20 4.75 -6.84
C ALA A 251 17.70 5.55 -8.06
N ILE A 252 16.89 6.49 -8.56
CA ILE A 252 17.27 7.39 -9.66
C ILE A 252 18.48 8.24 -9.26
N LEU A 253 18.42 8.89 -8.08
CA LEU A 253 19.48 9.78 -7.60
C LEU A 253 20.78 9.06 -7.24
N THR A 254 20.69 7.81 -6.77
CA THR A 254 21.87 7.01 -6.39
C THR A 254 22.43 6.19 -7.54
N GLY A 255 21.71 6.08 -8.66
CA GLY A 255 22.15 5.33 -9.84
C GLY A 255 22.34 3.84 -9.58
N ILE A 256 21.57 3.25 -8.66
CA ILE A 256 21.65 1.81 -8.39
C ILE A 256 21.23 0.99 -9.61
N ASP A 257 21.84 -0.17 -9.78
CA ASP A 257 21.48 -1.09 -10.86
C ASP A 257 20.37 -2.08 -10.43
N TYR A 258 19.97 -2.95 -11.36
CA TYR A 258 18.98 -3.99 -11.08
C TYR A 258 19.53 -5.15 -10.23
N SER A 259 20.83 -5.18 -9.95
CA SER A 259 21.49 -6.30 -9.31
C SER A 259 20.96 -6.47 -7.88
N GLY A 260 20.44 -7.65 -7.56
CA GLY A 260 19.93 -7.95 -6.23
C GLY A 260 18.55 -7.36 -5.88
N LEU A 261 17.93 -6.52 -6.73
CA LEU A 261 16.60 -5.95 -6.43
C LEU A 261 15.52 -7.03 -6.34
N ASP A 262 15.58 -8.07 -7.18
CA ASP A 262 14.68 -9.22 -7.06
C ASP A 262 14.89 -9.98 -5.73
N HIS A 263 16.10 -9.98 -5.18
CA HIS A 263 16.37 -10.62 -3.88
C HIS A 263 15.75 -9.82 -2.73
N ILE A 264 15.91 -8.49 -2.75
CA ILE A 264 15.30 -7.57 -1.77
C ILE A 264 13.77 -7.67 -1.83
N MET A 265 13.21 -7.73 -3.03
CA MET A 265 11.78 -7.90 -3.24
C MET A 265 11.26 -9.23 -2.68
N VAL A 266 11.92 -10.36 -2.97
CA VAL A 266 11.52 -11.67 -2.42
C VAL A 266 11.69 -11.70 -0.90
N LEU A 267 12.72 -11.05 -0.35
CA LEU A 267 12.89 -10.86 1.09
C LEU A 267 11.70 -10.09 1.69
N ALA A 268 11.29 -8.99 1.07
CA ALA A 268 10.14 -8.20 1.51
C ALA A 268 8.82 -8.97 1.44
N CYS A 269 8.64 -9.78 0.39
CA CYS A 269 7.51 -10.70 0.26
C CYS A 269 7.43 -11.70 1.43
N GLY A 270 8.59 -12.24 1.84
CA GLY A 270 8.68 -13.14 2.99
C GLY A 270 8.20 -12.50 4.29
N GLY A 271 8.49 -11.21 4.48
CA GLY A 271 8.06 -10.44 5.65
C GLY A 271 6.55 -10.23 5.79
N LEU A 272 5.79 -10.31 4.70
CA LEU A 272 4.32 -10.18 4.72
C LEU A 272 3.64 -11.39 5.37
N ILE A 273 4.19 -12.59 5.16
CA ILE A 273 3.60 -13.86 5.60
C ILE A 273 3.40 -13.92 7.13
N PRO A 274 4.42 -13.72 7.99
CA PRO A 274 4.24 -13.79 9.44
C PRO A 274 3.42 -12.61 9.99
N SER A 275 3.55 -11.43 9.37
CA SER A 275 2.83 -10.22 9.76
C SER A 275 1.32 -10.43 9.69
N PHE A 276 0.84 -10.96 8.56
CA PHE A 276 -0.59 -11.21 8.39
C PHE A 276 -1.04 -12.58 8.90
N GLY A 277 -0.15 -13.58 9.03
CA GLY A 277 -0.50 -14.89 9.57
C GLY A 277 -0.97 -14.84 11.02
N THR A 278 -0.35 -14.00 11.84
CA THR A 278 -0.78 -13.75 13.22
C THR A 278 -2.11 -13.00 13.28
N VAL A 279 -2.38 -12.11 12.32
CA VAL A 279 -3.65 -11.39 12.17
C VAL A 279 -4.79 -12.34 11.73
N VAL A 280 -4.54 -13.22 10.76
CA VAL A 280 -5.50 -14.25 10.31
C VAL A 280 -5.87 -15.19 11.44
N LYS A 281 -4.87 -15.73 12.16
CA LYS A 281 -5.12 -16.68 13.27
C LYS A 281 -6.11 -16.11 14.28
N ARG A 282 -5.99 -14.81 14.57
CA ARG A 282 -6.87 -14.09 15.49
C ARG A 282 -8.22 -13.75 14.86
N ALA A 283 -8.27 -13.29 13.62
CA ALA A 283 -9.54 -13.02 12.94
C ALA A 283 -10.40 -14.30 12.84
N LEU A 284 -9.76 -15.46 12.59
CA LEU A 284 -10.42 -16.76 12.57
C LEU A 284 -10.94 -17.20 13.95
N SER A 285 -10.27 -16.83 15.04
CA SER A 285 -10.76 -17.14 16.40
C SER A 285 -11.95 -16.28 16.82
N LEU A 286 -12.12 -15.08 16.22
CA LEU A 286 -13.24 -14.18 16.51
C LEU A 286 -14.49 -14.54 15.71
N ASP A 287 -14.38 -14.60 14.38
CA ASP A 287 -15.48 -15.00 13.49
C ASP A 287 -14.90 -15.67 12.24
N LYS A 288 -14.85 -17.01 12.29
CA LYS A 288 -14.28 -17.83 11.22
C LYS A 288 -14.94 -17.58 9.87
N ARG A 289 -16.26 -17.40 9.82
CA ARG A 289 -17.01 -17.26 8.57
C ARG A 289 -16.70 -15.92 7.90
N LYS A 290 -16.75 -14.82 8.66
CA LYS A 290 -16.50 -13.48 8.12
C LYS A 290 -15.02 -13.25 7.80
N SER A 291 -14.12 -13.76 8.64
CA SER A 291 -12.68 -13.72 8.36
C SER A 291 -12.33 -14.49 7.10
N THR A 292 -12.86 -15.71 6.91
CA THR A 292 -12.64 -16.50 5.69
C THR A 292 -13.22 -15.81 4.46
N CYS A 293 -14.43 -15.24 4.57
CA CYS A 293 -15.04 -14.46 3.50
C CYS A 293 -14.18 -13.24 3.11
N GLY A 294 -13.72 -12.47 4.10
CA GLY A 294 -12.80 -11.35 3.89
C GLY A 294 -11.53 -11.79 3.20
N LEU A 295 -10.92 -12.89 3.64
CA LEU A 295 -9.70 -13.44 3.02
C LEU A 295 -9.89 -13.77 1.54
N ILE A 296 -11.00 -14.42 1.18
CA ILE A 296 -11.33 -14.74 -0.22
C ILE A 296 -11.55 -13.46 -1.03
N LEU A 297 -12.29 -12.48 -0.49
CA LEU A 297 -12.52 -11.18 -1.14
C LEU A 297 -11.22 -10.43 -1.39
N GLY A 298 -10.33 -10.39 -0.38
CA GLY A 298 -9.02 -9.76 -0.49
C GLY A 298 -8.12 -10.42 -1.53
N MET A 299 -8.08 -11.75 -1.54
CA MET A 299 -7.34 -12.51 -2.56
C MET A 299 -7.87 -12.24 -3.97
N GLY A 300 -9.20 -12.28 -4.15
CA GLY A 300 -9.85 -12.01 -5.42
C GLY A 300 -9.55 -10.59 -5.92
N PHE A 301 -9.71 -9.59 -5.05
CA PHE A 301 -9.43 -8.19 -5.37
C PHE A 301 -7.97 -7.98 -5.78
N ALA A 302 -7.01 -8.46 -4.99
CA ALA A 302 -5.59 -8.29 -5.28
C ALA A 302 -5.19 -9.00 -6.58
N THR A 303 -5.64 -10.24 -6.78
CA THR A 303 -5.38 -11.01 -8.00
C THR A 303 -5.94 -10.32 -9.23
N LEU A 304 -7.16 -9.78 -9.13
CA LEU A 304 -7.81 -9.05 -10.21
C LEU A 304 -7.03 -7.79 -10.57
N CYS A 305 -6.65 -6.97 -9.58
CA CYS A 305 -5.82 -5.78 -9.77
C CYS A 305 -4.50 -6.11 -10.47
N LEU A 306 -3.76 -7.09 -9.97
CA LEU A 306 -2.44 -7.46 -10.53
C LEU A 306 -2.55 -8.10 -11.92
N THR A 307 -3.60 -8.87 -12.16
CA THR A 307 -3.86 -9.44 -13.50
C THR A 307 -4.20 -8.35 -14.50
N PHE A 308 -5.07 -7.39 -14.15
CA PHE A 308 -5.36 -6.25 -15.02
C PHE A 308 -4.13 -5.38 -15.26
N THR A 309 -3.32 -5.13 -14.23
CA THR A 309 -2.01 -4.47 -14.40
C THR A 309 -1.20 -5.22 -15.45
N ARG A 310 -1.05 -6.54 -15.31
CA ARG A 310 -0.28 -7.35 -16.27
C ARG A 310 -0.86 -7.31 -17.68
N LEU A 311 -2.19 -7.38 -17.84
CA LEU A 311 -2.86 -7.29 -19.14
C LEU A 311 -2.63 -5.93 -19.80
N VAL A 312 -2.79 -4.84 -19.05
CA VAL A 312 -2.55 -3.49 -19.56
C VAL A 312 -1.07 -3.31 -19.90
N CYS A 313 -0.15 -3.83 -19.09
CA CYS A 313 1.28 -3.75 -19.36
C CYS A 313 1.70 -4.59 -20.58
N LEU A 314 1.04 -5.73 -20.86
CA LEU A 314 1.27 -6.52 -22.09
C LEU A 314 0.77 -5.80 -23.35
N HIS A 315 -0.31 -5.02 -23.24
CA HIS A 315 -0.90 -4.27 -24.35
C HIS A 315 -0.39 -2.82 -24.48
N THR A 316 0.51 -2.39 -23.60
CA THR A 316 1.17 -1.08 -23.68
C THR A 316 2.67 -1.28 -23.91
N LEU A 317 3.33 -0.34 -24.59
CA LEU A 317 4.78 -0.43 -24.90
C LEU A 317 5.68 -0.49 -23.65
N TYR A 318 5.12 -0.32 -22.45
CA TYR A 318 5.85 -0.30 -21.18
C TYR A 318 6.65 -1.57 -20.90
N CYS A 319 6.05 -2.75 -21.08
CA CYS A 319 6.75 -4.02 -20.86
C CYS A 319 7.84 -4.31 -21.90
N ASN A 320 7.73 -3.71 -23.08
CA ASN A 320 8.73 -3.87 -24.14
C ASN A 320 9.95 -2.96 -23.91
N SER A 321 9.78 -1.83 -23.24
CA SER A 321 10.87 -0.88 -22.93
C SER A 321 11.72 -1.28 -21.71
N ALA A 322 11.15 -2.02 -20.75
CA ALA A 322 11.88 -2.50 -19.57
C ALA A 322 11.65 -4.02 -19.35
N PRO A 323 12.13 -4.90 -20.25
CA PRO A 323 11.91 -6.34 -20.15
C PRO A 323 12.52 -6.94 -18.89
N GLU A 324 13.56 -6.34 -18.33
CA GLU A 324 14.21 -6.79 -17.09
C GLU A 324 13.30 -6.67 -15.86
N ALA A 325 12.37 -5.72 -15.84
CA ALA A 325 11.41 -5.57 -14.75
C ALA A 325 10.23 -6.57 -14.84
N VAL A 326 9.99 -7.14 -16.02
CA VAL A 326 8.73 -7.83 -16.38
C VAL A 326 8.93 -9.31 -16.72
N ARG A 327 9.94 -9.64 -17.54
CA ARG A 327 10.38 -11.04 -17.70
C ARG A 327 10.97 -11.53 -16.40
#